data_AF-A0A225DHI1-F1
#
_entry.id   AF-A0A225DHI1-F1
#
_cell.length_a   1.000
_cell.length_b   1.000
_cell.length_c   1.000
_cell.angle_alpha   90.00
_cell.angle_beta   90.00
_cell.angle_gamma   90.00
#
_symmetry.space_group_name_H-M   'P 1'
#
loop_
_entity.id
_entity.type
_entity.pdbx_description
1 polymer ?
#
loop_
_entity_poly.entity_id
_entity_poly.type
_entity_poly.pdbx_seq_one_letter_code
_entity_poly.pdbx_strand_id
1 'polypeptide(L)'
;MAWLETKGDVFRIRFRYTGGKHLLALHTSDKREADDALARFGANLRLIERGIIDPPPEGADLGVYIVSGGKHVENPTHVVRPNRPTLATLFDRYVAEFPKAAKEPSTRKTEAIHIAHLRRLLDTGLPLVDVTSRTIQGYIDARSQEMGRRNKPVRSKTVKKELGTFSTVWNKWGIPQGLVATKAPVTNLTYPKETAKPPFQTRDQIERQIGRCHPTKEEQAELWSGLFLTLPEIEEVLDFVRNKRCPPYVYPMFVFAAHTGARRSEIRRTRVTDIDFTEKTILIREKKKDHSKEETYRTVPLTPRLAEAMQDWFKRHPGGAYAICTTFKNAIADHRATEMFRHAVHGSKWAVLPGWHCFRHSFISNCVAKGVDQRLIDHWVGHTTEEMRKRYSHLLPAASQTALLSVFGTKE
;
A
#
# COMPACT_ATOMS: atom_id res chain seq x y z
N MET A 1 63.88 -13.36 20.83
CA MET A 1 64.06 -11.89 20.93
C MET A 1 62.84 -11.18 20.36
N ALA A 2 62.28 -10.22 21.11
CA ALA A 2 61.12 -9.41 20.73
C ALA A 2 61.46 -7.91 20.82
N TRP A 3 60.94 -7.08 19.92
CA TRP A 3 61.15 -5.64 19.91
C TRP A 3 59.91 -4.90 19.37
N LEU A 4 59.79 -3.62 19.67
CA LEU A 4 58.71 -2.77 19.15
C LEU A 4 59.06 -2.22 17.76
N GLU A 5 58.06 -2.20 16.89
CA GLU A 5 58.09 -1.56 15.58
C GLU A 5 56.86 -0.66 15.45
N THR A 6 57.05 0.56 14.95
CA THR A 6 55.95 1.49 14.67
C THR A 6 55.53 1.37 13.20
N LYS A 7 54.23 1.25 12.93
CA LYS A 7 53.69 1.30 11.56
C LYS A 7 52.50 2.26 11.51
N GLY A 8 52.70 3.43 10.90
CA GLY A 8 51.76 4.55 11.03
C GLY A 8 51.78 5.08 12.46
N ASP A 9 50.61 5.32 13.05
CA ASP A 9 50.48 5.83 14.41
C ASP A 9 50.38 4.72 15.48
N VAL A 10 50.57 3.45 15.11
CA VAL A 10 50.30 2.29 15.99
C VAL A 10 51.54 1.43 16.21
N PHE A 11 51.75 1.00 17.46
CA PHE A 11 52.83 0.10 17.87
C PHE A 11 52.52 -1.38 17.60
N ARG A 12 53.57 -2.15 17.30
CA ARG A 12 53.53 -3.59 17.06
C ARG A 12 54.72 -4.27 17.70
N ILE A 13 54.55 -5.50 18.20
CA ILE A 13 55.66 -6.33 18.69
C ILE A 13 56.08 -7.27 17.56
N ARG A 14 57.35 -7.21 17.16
CA ARG A 14 57.97 -8.24 16.32
C ARG A 14 58.79 -9.17 17.17
N PHE A 15 58.71 -10.47 16.88
CA PHE A 15 59.46 -11.47 17.62
C PHE A 15 59.83 -12.67 16.74
N ARG A 16 60.79 -13.46 17.22
CA ARG A 16 61.11 -14.77 16.63
C ARG A 16 60.71 -15.88 17.59
N TYR A 17 60.04 -16.89 17.05
CA TYR A 17 59.63 -18.10 17.76
C TYR A 17 59.82 -19.30 16.82
N THR A 18 60.41 -20.39 17.33
CA THR A 18 60.67 -21.64 16.56
C THR A 18 61.25 -21.43 15.15
N GLY A 19 62.18 -20.48 15.00
CA GLY A 19 62.84 -20.15 13.72
C GLY A 19 62.06 -19.21 12.78
N GLY A 20 60.78 -18.96 13.03
CA GLY A 20 59.92 -18.05 12.27
C GLY A 20 59.94 -16.60 12.79
N LYS A 21 59.65 -15.63 11.92
CA LYS A 21 59.39 -14.23 12.30
C LYS A 21 57.88 -14.02 12.43
N HIS A 22 57.44 -13.48 13.56
CA HIS A 22 56.03 -13.23 13.88
C HIS A 22 55.82 -11.78 14.33
N LEU A 23 54.55 -11.38 14.33
CA LEU A 23 54.09 -10.01 14.52
C LEU A 23 52.82 -10.05 15.37
N LEU A 24 52.72 -9.13 16.34
CA LEU A 24 51.50 -8.81 17.08
C LEU A 24 51.20 -7.32 16.98
N ALA A 25 50.00 -6.94 16.56
CA ALA A 25 49.56 -5.54 16.58
C ALA A 25 49.00 -5.17 17.95
N LEU A 26 49.44 -4.05 18.54
CA LEU A 26 48.99 -3.62 19.87
C LEU A 26 47.79 -2.67 19.82
N HIS A 27 47.42 -2.16 18.65
CA HIS A 27 46.31 -1.21 18.45
C HIS A 27 46.36 0.05 19.34
N THR A 28 47.52 0.39 19.90
CA THR A 28 47.77 1.60 20.69
C THR A 28 48.82 2.48 20.04
N SER A 29 48.63 3.79 20.16
CA SER A 29 49.60 4.85 19.83
C SER A 29 50.35 5.36 21.07
N ASP A 30 50.02 4.86 22.26
CA ASP A 30 50.70 5.21 23.51
C ASP A 30 51.97 4.37 23.67
N LYS A 31 53.12 5.06 23.72
CA LYS A 31 54.43 4.42 23.87
C LYS A 31 54.58 3.70 25.21
N ARG A 32 54.02 4.24 26.29
CA ARG A 32 54.14 3.64 27.63
C ARG A 32 53.37 2.32 27.69
N GLU A 33 52.16 2.32 27.13
CA GLU A 33 51.35 1.11 27.00
C GLU A 33 52.02 0.05 26.11
N ALA A 34 52.68 0.48 25.02
CA ALA A 34 53.43 -0.41 24.15
C ALA A 34 54.67 -1.03 24.83
N ASP A 35 55.42 -0.25 25.60
CA ASP A 35 56.58 -0.71 26.37
C ASP A 35 56.15 -1.72 27.47
N ASP A 36 55.05 -1.45 28.18
CA ASP A 36 54.48 -2.37 29.17
C ASP A 36 54.03 -3.70 28.52
N ALA A 37 53.41 -3.63 27.34
CA ALA A 37 53.01 -4.81 26.57
C ALA A 37 54.22 -5.63 26.11
N LEU A 38 55.30 -4.99 25.65
CA LEU A 38 56.55 -5.67 25.28
C LEU A 38 57.20 -6.36 26.49
N ALA A 39 57.22 -5.70 27.65
CA ALA A 39 57.77 -6.28 28.88
C ALA A 39 57.00 -7.54 29.31
N ARG A 40 55.66 -7.50 29.28
CA ARG A 40 54.79 -8.67 29.56
C ARG A 40 55.01 -9.78 28.53
N PHE A 41 55.05 -9.44 27.25
CA PHE A 41 55.32 -10.38 26.16
C PHE A 41 56.64 -11.14 26.37
N GLY A 42 57.71 -10.41 26.68
CA GLY A 42 59.03 -10.99 26.92
C GLY A 42 59.08 -11.87 28.18
N ALA A 43 58.34 -11.52 29.24
CA ALA A 43 58.25 -12.35 30.44
C ALA A 43 57.54 -13.68 30.16
N ASN A 44 56.40 -13.64 29.46
CA ASN A 44 55.63 -14.83 29.13
C ASN A 44 56.34 -15.75 28.13
N LEU A 45 57.04 -15.18 27.14
CA LEU A 45 57.85 -15.97 26.21
C LEU A 45 58.92 -16.79 26.94
N ARG A 46 59.57 -16.21 27.95
CA ARG A 46 60.55 -16.94 28.79
C ARG A 46 59.90 -18.04 29.63
N LEU A 47 58.66 -17.87 30.06
CA LEU A 47 57.93 -18.91 30.81
C LEU A 47 57.59 -20.10 29.90
N ILE A 48 57.26 -19.85 28.63
CA ILE A 48 57.06 -20.89 27.61
C ILE A 48 58.38 -21.60 27.29
N GLU A 49 59.47 -20.85 27.07
CA GLU A 49 60.80 -21.43 26.81
C GLU A 49 61.33 -22.28 27.99
N ARG A 50 60.90 -21.97 29.23
CA ARG A 50 61.23 -22.74 30.45
C ARG A 50 60.29 -23.91 30.71
N GLY A 51 59.27 -24.12 29.87
CA GLY A 51 58.27 -25.19 30.05
C GLY A 51 57.34 -25.00 31.26
N ILE A 52 57.22 -23.78 31.78
CA ILE A 52 56.28 -23.43 32.86
C ILE A 52 54.88 -23.18 32.28
N ILE A 53 54.82 -22.65 31.05
CA ILE A 53 53.60 -22.48 30.26
C ILE A 53 53.70 -23.41 29.06
N ASP A 54 52.63 -24.13 28.75
CA ASP A 54 52.57 -25.01 27.59
C ASP A 54 52.80 -24.23 26.28
N PRO A 55 53.49 -24.83 25.29
CA PRO A 55 53.66 -24.20 23.99
C PRO A 55 52.29 -23.91 23.34
N PRO A 56 52.19 -22.87 22.49
CA PRO A 56 50.96 -22.50 21.82
C PRO A 56 50.37 -23.68 21.03
N PRO A 57 49.06 -23.99 21.16
CA PRO A 57 48.42 -25.06 20.40
C PRO A 57 48.37 -24.75 18.90
N GLU A 58 48.27 -25.79 18.08
CA GLU A 58 48.24 -25.67 16.61
C GLU A 58 47.05 -24.80 16.15
N GLY A 59 47.35 -23.73 15.41
CA GLY A 59 46.33 -22.76 14.93
C GLY A 59 46.08 -21.55 15.83
N ALA A 60 46.68 -21.45 17.02
CA ALA A 60 46.56 -20.27 17.87
C ALA A 60 47.35 -19.07 17.33
N ASP A 61 46.84 -17.85 17.54
CA ASP A 61 47.62 -16.63 17.31
C ASP A 61 48.74 -16.55 18.35
N LEU A 62 49.97 -16.80 17.89
CA LEU A 62 51.19 -16.78 18.70
C LEU A 62 51.37 -15.50 19.50
N GLY A 63 51.05 -14.35 18.91
CA GLY A 63 51.20 -13.06 19.56
C GLY A 63 50.24 -12.92 20.74
N VAL A 64 48.96 -13.23 20.52
CA VAL A 64 47.91 -13.13 21.53
C VAL A 64 48.12 -14.12 22.67
N TYR A 65 48.50 -15.38 22.35
CA TYR A 65 48.76 -16.42 23.35
C TYR A 65 49.94 -16.08 24.27
N ILE A 66 51.00 -15.47 23.72
CA ILE A 66 52.16 -15.07 24.51
C ILE A 66 51.81 -13.86 25.39
N VAL A 67 51.08 -12.85 24.91
CA VAL A 67 50.66 -11.72 25.77
C VAL A 67 49.72 -12.17 26.88
N SER A 68 48.83 -13.14 26.62
CA SER A 68 47.85 -13.63 27.61
C SER A 68 48.45 -14.55 28.69
N GLY A 69 49.72 -14.91 28.58
CA GLY A 69 50.40 -15.78 29.54
C GLY A 69 49.95 -17.24 29.45
N GLY A 70 49.79 -17.76 28.23
CA GLY A 70 49.43 -19.17 28.02
C GLY A 70 47.95 -19.48 28.12
N LYS A 71 47.11 -18.45 28.31
CA LYS A 71 45.66 -18.64 28.28
C LYS A 71 45.21 -18.66 26.82
N HIS A 72 44.68 -19.81 26.40
CA HIS A 72 43.93 -19.90 25.17
C HIS A 72 42.66 -19.06 25.32
N VAL A 73 42.73 -17.81 24.89
CA VAL A 73 41.53 -17.06 24.56
C VAL A 73 41.16 -17.60 23.19
N GLU A 74 40.23 -18.56 23.14
CA GLU A 74 39.42 -18.72 21.93
C GLU A 74 38.98 -17.31 21.58
N ASN A 75 39.45 -16.79 20.44
CA ASN A 75 39.00 -15.49 19.99
C ASN A 75 37.47 -15.53 20.04
N PRO A 76 36.78 -14.59 20.71
CA PRO A 76 35.36 -14.37 20.48
C PRO A 76 35.16 -13.75 19.08
N THR A 77 35.88 -14.23 18.06
CA THR A 77 35.64 -13.97 16.64
C THR A 77 34.95 -15.19 16.03
N HIS A 78 33.95 -15.71 16.72
CA HIS A 78 32.70 -16.21 16.16
C HIS A 78 31.77 -16.39 17.35
N VAL A 79 31.33 -15.26 17.95
CA VAL A 79 29.95 -15.26 18.43
C VAL A 79 29.15 -15.51 17.15
N VAL A 80 28.80 -16.77 16.89
CA VAL A 80 27.65 -17.09 16.06
C VAL A 80 26.53 -16.39 16.78
N ARG A 81 26.29 -15.11 16.43
CA ARG A 81 25.08 -14.43 16.83
C ARG A 81 24.01 -15.40 16.40
N PRO A 82 23.12 -15.87 17.29
CA PRO A 82 22.00 -16.68 16.85
C PRO A 82 21.43 -15.96 15.63
N ASN A 83 21.20 -16.69 14.54
CA ASN A 83 20.80 -16.11 13.26
C ASN A 83 19.45 -15.41 13.46
N ARG A 84 19.50 -14.18 13.99
CA ARG A 84 18.33 -13.43 14.43
C ARG A 84 17.68 -12.98 13.14
N PRO A 85 16.43 -13.40 12.87
CA PRO A 85 15.77 -13.01 11.65
C PRO A 85 15.73 -11.48 11.58
N THR A 86 16.10 -10.96 10.43
CA THR A 86 16.13 -9.53 10.12
C THR A 86 14.89 -9.11 9.34
N LEU A 87 14.69 -7.79 9.16
CA LEU A 87 13.67 -7.27 8.26
C LEU A 87 13.82 -7.81 6.83
N ALA A 88 15.05 -7.96 6.32
CA ALA A 88 15.32 -8.60 5.03
C ALA A 88 14.73 -10.02 5.00
N THR A 89 15.11 -10.84 5.99
CA THR A 89 14.68 -12.23 6.13
C THR A 89 13.15 -12.35 6.16
N LEU A 90 12.47 -11.49 6.92
CA LEU A 90 11.00 -11.46 6.98
C LEU A 90 10.39 -11.22 5.59
N PHE A 91 10.87 -10.21 4.86
CA PHE A 91 10.33 -9.86 3.55
C PHE A 91 10.67 -10.91 2.48
N ASP A 92 11.90 -11.41 2.45
CA ASP A 92 12.33 -12.42 1.47
C ASP A 92 11.53 -13.70 1.62
N ARG A 93 11.45 -14.23 2.85
CA ARG A 93 10.68 -15.43 3.13
C ARG A 93 9.19 -15.23 2.87
N TYR A 94 8.61 -14.08 3.23
CA TYR A 94 7.20 -13.79 2.92
C TYR A 94 6.94 -13.83 1.40
N VAL A 95 7.79 -13.19 0.59
CA VAL A 95 7.61 -13.17 -0.87
C VAL A 95 7.81 -14.56 -1.48
N ALA A 96 8.70 -15.38 -0.95
CA ALA A 96 8.99 -16.72 -1.43
C ALA A 96 7.94 -17.76 -1.02
N GLU A 97 7.52 -17.74 0.25
CA GLU A 97 6.74 -18.81 0.88
C GLU A 97 5.24 -18.52 0.93
N PHE A 98 4.80 -17.25 0.86
CA PHE A 98 3.37 -16.94 0.99
C PHE A 98 2.56 -17.51 -0.21
N PRO A 99 1.50 -18.30 0.03
CA PRO A 99 0.74 -18.93 -1.05
C PRO A 99 0.18 -17.93 -2.06
N LYS A 100 0.61 -18.05 -3.32
CA LYS A 100 0.20 -17.15 -4.41
C LYS A 100 -1.31 -17.12 -4.65
N ALA A 101 -2.00 -18.22 -4.41
CA ALA A 101 -3.46 -18.35 -4.58
C ALA A 101 -4.27 -17.71 -3.45
N ALA A 102 -3.67 -17.46 -2.27
CA ALA A 102 -4.37 -16.91 -1.12
C ALA A 102 -4.73 -15.42 -1.27
N LYS A 103 -4.19 -14.74 -2.30
CA LYS A 103 -4.44 -13.31 -2.55
C LYS A 103 -4.61 -13.01 -4.04
N GLU A 104 -5.58 -12.15 -4.31
CA GLU A 104 -5.80 -11.56 -5.64
C GLU A 104 -4.51 -10.99 -6.24
N PRO A 105 -4.25 -11.16 -7.55
CA PRO A 105 -3.02 -10.69 -8.19
C PRO A 105 -2.75 -9.18 -8.00
N SER A 106 -3.82 -8.37 -7.99
CA SER A 106 -3.73 -6.92 -7.77
C SER A 106 -3.30 -6.56 -6.34
N THR A 107 -3.73 -7.33 -5.35
CA THR A 107 -3.30 -7.19 -3.95
C THR A 107 -1.83 -7.54 -3.82
N ARG A 108 -1.40 -8.69 -4.39
CA ARG A 108 0.02 -9.09 -4.38
C ARG A 108 0.93 -8.06 -5.05
N LYS A 109 0.53 -7.51 -6.20
CA LYS A 109 1.25 -6.42 -6.87
C LYS A 109 1.37 -5.19 -5.96
N THR A 110 0.32 -4.86 -5.23
CA THR A 110 0.32 -3.72 -4.30
C THR A 110 1.23 -3.98 -3.10
N GLU A 111 1.19 -5.19 -2.52
CA GLU A 111 2.08 -5.57 -1.42
C GLU A 111 3.54 -5.58 -1.84
N ALA A 112 3.87 -6.04 -3.06
CA ALA A 112 5.23 -5.98 -3.60
C ALA A 112 5.75 -4.53 -3.68
N ILE A 113 4.89 -3.59 -4.11
CA ILE A 113 5.23 -2.16 -4.11
C ILE A 113 5.47 -1.64 -2.68
N HIS A 114 4.59 -2.01 -1.74
CA HIS A 114 4.74 -1.60 -0.34
C HIS A 114 6.04 -2.16 0.27
N ILE A 115 6.34 -3.44 0.06
CA ILE A 115 7.56 -4.10 0.53
C ILE A 115 8.79 -3.44 -0.09
N ALA A 116 8.76 -3.07 -1.37
CA ALA A 116 9.86 -2.35 -2.01
C ALA A 116 10.12 -0.98 -1.36
N HIS A 117 9.07 -0.23 -1.00
CA HIS A 117 9.24 1.03 -0.26
C HIS A 117 9.79 0.80 1.15
N LEU A 118 9.27 -0.20 1.87
CA LEU A 118 9.74 -0.58 3.19
C LEU A 118 11.23 -0.96 3.16
N ARG A 119 11.64 -1.79 2.19
CA ARG A 119 13.06 -2.19 2.01
C ARG A 119 13.99 -1.02 1.72
N ARG A 120 13.49 0.00 1.02
CA ARG A 120 14.29 1.15 0.62
C ARG A 120 14.52 2.14 1.76
N LEU A 121 13.55 2.25 2.67
CA LEU A 121 13.54 3.28 3.73
C LEU A 121 13.80 2.73 5.14
N LEU A 122 13.63 1.43 5.36
CA LEU A 122 14.01 0.77 6.60
C LEU A 122 15.38 0.11 6.46
N ASP A 123 16.13 0.08 7.55
CA ASP A 123 17.33 -0.76 7.63
C ASP A 123 16.93 -2.24 7.60
N THR A 124 17.10 -2.88 6.44
CA THR A 124 16.73 -4.29 6.25
C THR A 124 17.64 -5.25 7.04
N GLY A 125 18.82 -4.81 7.48
CA GLY A 125 19.71 -5.56 8.35
C GLY A 125 19.29 -5.56 9.81
N LEU A 126 18.36 -4.68 10.21
CA LEU A 126 17.88 -4.58 11.58
C LEU A 126 17.22 -5.90 12.02
N PRO A 127 17.67 -6.51 13.14
CA PRO A 127 17.02 -7.68 13.70
C PRO A 127 15.56 -7.36 14.05
N LEU A 128 14.64 -8.30 13.81
CA LEU A 128 13.22 -8.08 14.04
C LEU A 128 12.90 -7.74 15.50
N VAL A 129 13.69 -8.26 16.44
CA VAL A 129 13.56 -7.95 17.89
C VAL A 129 13.85 -6.49 18.23
N ASP A 130 14.62 -5.80 17.39
CA ASP A 130 15.07 -4.41 17.60
C ASP A 130 14.20 -3.40 16.83
N VAL A 131 13.18 -3.87 16.10
CA VAL A 131 12.22 -2.99 15.42
C VAL A 131 11.28 -2.39 16.46
N THR A 132 11.30 -1.06 16.58
CA THR A 132 10.49 -0.31 17.56
C THR A 132 9.53 0.67 16.87
N SER A 133 8.62 1.28 17.64
CA SER A 133 7.76 2.34 17.12
C SER A 133 8.56 3.53 16.59
N ARG A 134 9.76 3.79 17.13
CA ARG A 134 10.68 4.83 16.63
C ARG A 134 11.18 4.49 15.22
N THR A 135 11.52 3.22 14.98
CA THR A 135 11.91 2.73 13.65
C THR A 135 10.79 2.99 12.64
N ILE A 136 9.54 2.68 13.00
CA ILE A 136 8.38 2.89 12.13
C ILE A 136 8.04 4.37 11.96
N GLN A 137 8.19 5.19 13.01
CA GLN A 137 8.00 6.64 12.89
C GLN A 137 9.02 7.25 11.92
N GLY A 138 10.29 6.84 11.98
CA GLY A 138 11.31 7.27 11.01
C GLY A 138 10.95 6.92 9.57
N TYR A 139 10.34 5.75 9.34
CA TYR A 139 9.79 5.40 8.03
C TYR A 139 8.67 6.35 7.61
N ILE A 140 7.71 6.66 8.50
CA ILE A 140 6.61 7.59 8.20
C ILE A 140 7.16 8.95 7.81
N ASP A 141 8.10 9.47 8.59
CA ASP A 141 8.67 10.80 8.41
C ASP A 141 9.38 10.89 7.06
N ALA A 142 10.27 9.93 6.75
CA ALA A 142 10.96 9.87 5.47
C ALA A 142 9.99 9.68 4.29
N ARG A 143 9.07 8.72 4.41
CA ARG A 143 8.13 8.36 3.34
C ARG A 143 7.18 9.49 2.98
N SER A 144 6.79 10.31 3.96
CA SER A 144 5.88 11.44 3.78
C SER A 144 6.52 12.63 3.06
N GLN A 145 7.85 12.76 3.12
CA GLN A 145 8.60 13.79 2.38
C GLN A 145 8.84 13.44 0.91
N GLU A 146 8.65 12.17 0.53
CA GLU A 146 8.86 11.76 -0.85
C GLU A 146 7.80 12.30 -1.80
N MET A 147 8.25 12.64 -3.01
CA MET A 147 7.36 13.02 -4.09
C MET A 147 6.64 11.80 -4.65
N GLY A 148 5.32 11.79 -4.50
CA GLY A 148 4.42 10.81 -5.09
C GLY A 148 3.97 11.21 -6.49
N ARG A 149 2.74 10.82 -6.84
CA ARG A 149 2.17 11.13 -8.15
C ARG A 149 1.95 12.64 -8.32
N ARG A 150 2.23 13.13 -9.53
CA ARG A 150 2.07 14.55 -9.92
C ARG A 150 2.93 15.51 -9.08
N ASN A 151 4.13 15.06 -8.67
CA ASN A 151 5.07 15.84 -7.87
C ASN A 151 4.48 16.39 -6.55
N LYS A 152 3.55 15.63 -5.95
CA LYS A 152 2.96 15.97 -4.65
C LYS A 152 3.51 15.06 -3.57
N PRO A 153 3.72 15.55 -2.34
CA PRO A 153 4.11 14.71 -1.21
C PRO A 153 3.17 13.52 -1.04
N VAL A 154 3.71 12.41 -0.55
CA VAL A 154 2.94 11.18 -0.35
C VAL A 154 1.92 11.39 0.76
N ARG A 155 0.64 11.15 0.43
CA ARG A 155 -0.46 11.27 1.39
C ARG A 155 -0.33 10.24 2.52
N SER A 156 -0.64 10.65 3.75
CA SER A 156 -0.61 9.79 4.95
C SER A 156 -1.40 8.49 4.77
N LYS A 157 -2.53 8.52 4.05
CA LYS A 157 -3.30 7.32 3.69
C LYS A 157 -2.50 6.26 2.91
N THR A 158 -1.55 6.67 2.08
CA THR A 158 -0.67 5.74 1.35
C THR A 158 0.30 5.08 2.33
N VAL A 159 0.93 5.87 3.20
CA VAL A 159 1.84 5.37 4.25
C VAL A 159 1.12 4.41 5.19
N LYS A 160 -0.10 4.75 5.64
CA LYS A 160 -0.95 3.87 6.45
C LYS A 160 -1.24 2.53 5.77
N LYS A 161 -1.42 2.51 4.44
CA LYS A 161 -1.61 1.26 3.68
C LYS A 161 -0.35 0.42 3.60
N GLU A 162 0.80 1.06 3.39
CA GLU A 162 2.11 0.40 3.40
C GLU A 162 2.36 -0.24 4.77
N LEU A 163 2.12 0.48 5.86
CA LEU A 163 2.21 -0.04 7.23
C LEU A 163 1.13 -1.08 7.56
N GLY A 164 -0.04 -1.01 6.93
CA GLY A 164 -1.04 -2.08 6.98
C GLY A 164 -0.54 -3.39 6.34
N THR A 165 0.19 -3.30 5.23
CA THR A 165 0.88 -4.46 4.64
C THR A 165 1.98 -4.95 5.56
N PHE A 166 2.84 -4.06 6.08
CA PHE A 166 3.88 -4.44 7.04
C PHE A 166 3.30 -5.17 8.25
N SER A 167 2.27 -4.61 8.88
CA SER A 167 1.55 -5.21 10.00
C SER A 167 0.93 -6.57 9.64
N THR A 168 0.42 -6.73 8.42
CA THR A 168 -0.11 -8.01 7.94
C THR A 168 1.00 -9.06 7.79
N VAL A 169 2.09 -8.70 7.12
CA VAL A 169 3.26 -9.58 6.93
C VAL A 169 3.84 -9.99 8.28
N TRP A 170 4.00 -9.05 9.20
CA TRP A 170 4.51 -9.29 10.54
C TRP A 170 3.57 -10.16 11.38
N ASN A 171 2.33 -9.70 11.58
CA ASN A 171 1.42 -10.29 12.55
C ASN A 171 0.77 -11.58 12.05
N LYS A 172 0.31 -11.60 10.78
CA LYS A 172 -0.44 -12.74 10.24
C LYS A 172 0.45 -13.82 9.63
N TRP A 173 1.68 -13.49 9.28
CA TRP A 173 2.60 -14.44 8.66
C TRP A 173 3.88 -14.62 9.49
N GLY A 174 4.57 -13.55 9.89
CA GLY A 174 5.82 -13.63 10.66
C GLY A 174 5.67 -14.32 12.04
N ILE A 175 4.63 -14.00 12.80
CA ILE A 175 4.39 -14.61 14.12
C ILE A 175 4.15 -16.13 14.01
N PRO A 176 3.22 -16.64 13.18
CA PRO A 176 3.03 -18.09 13.00
C PRO A 176 4.28 -18.84 12.52
N GLN A 177 5.20 -18.17 11.81
CA GLN A 177 6.46 -18.74 11.32
C GLN A 177 7.58 -18.75 12.37
N GLY A 178 7.31 -18.28 13.60
CA GLY A 178 8.30 -18.18 14.67
C GLY A 178 9.39 -17.12 14.44
N LEU A 179 9.21 -16.22 13.47
CA LEU A 179 10.19 -15.17 13.16
C LEU A 179 10.15 -14.02 14.18
N VAL A 180 8.99 -13.76 14.77
CA VAL A 180 8.73 -12.69 15.73
C VAL A 180 7.72 -13.16 16.78
N ALA A 181 7.90 -12.72 18.03
CA ALA A 181 7.02 -13.13 19.13
C ALA A 181 5.89 -12.11 19.43
N THR A 182 6.09 -10.84 19.08
CA THR A 182 5.20 -9.73 19.43
C THR A 182 4.55 -9.12 18.20
N LYS A 183 3.46 -8.37 18.41
CA LYS A 183 2.80 -7.64 17.33
C LYS A 183 3.68 -6.51 16.80
N ALA A 184 3.53 -6.20 15.52
CA ALA A 184 4.24 -5.11 14.86
C ALA A 184 4.04 -3.79 15.61
N PRO A 185 5.10 -2.99 15.83
CA PRO A 185 5.03 -1.72 16.57
C PRO A 185 4.45 -0.59 15.71
N VAL A 186 3.19 -0.76 15.26
CA VAL A 186 2.48 0.16 14.37
C VAL A 186 1.38 0.97 15.05
N THR A 187 1.31 0.91 16.38
CA THR A 187 0.32 1.61 17.21
C THR A 187 0.87 2.95 17.70
N ASN A 188 -0.03 3.92 17.92
CA ASN A 188 0.31 5.26 18.45
C ASN A 188 1.36 6.02 17.63
N LEU A 189 1.33 5.84 16.30
CA LEU A 189 2.19 6.55 15.36
C LEU A 189 1.58 7.88 14.92
N THR A 190 2.43 8.87 14.71
CA THR A 190 2.03 10.22 14.28
C THR A 190 2.14 10.34 12.77
N TYR A 191 1.09 10.85 12.14
CA TYR A 191 1.03 11.06 10.69
C TYR A 191 0.79 12.54 10.36
N PRO A 192 1.29 13.04 9.23
CA PRO A 192 0.93 14.36 8.73
C PRO A 192 -0.59 14.49 8.57
N LYS A 193 -1.11 15.69 8.84
CA LYS A 193 -2.53 16.00 8.64
C LYS A 193 -2.92 15.81 7.18
N GLU A 194 -4.03 15.12 6.95
CA GLU A 194 -4.60 14.98 5.61
C GLU A 194 -5.64 16.07 5.38
N THR A 195 -5.65 16.66 4.18
CA THR A 195 -6.79 17.46 3.73
C THR A 195 -7.99 16.53 3.57
N ALA A 196 -9.11 16.89 4.20
CA ALA A 196 -10.37 16.18 4.02
C ALA A 196 -10.78 16.24 2.55
N LYS A 197 -11.38 15.14 2.06
CA LYS A 197 -11.97 15.17 0.72
C LYS A 197 -13.15 16.14 0.71
N PRO A 198 -13.38 16.89 -0.38
CA PRO A 198 -14.57 17.70 -0.49
C PRO A 198 -15.82 16.80 -0.40
N PRO A 199 -16.90 17.30 0.23
CA PRO A 199 -18.17 16.58 0.24
C PRO A 199 -18.71 16.43 -1.19
N PHE A 200 -19.59 15.46 -1.40
CA PHE A 200 -20.24 15.29 -2.70
C PHE A 200 -21.13 16.49 -3.02
N GLN A 201 -21.00 17.01 -4.23
CA GLN A 201 -21.65 18.26 -4.66
C GLN A 201 -22.16 18.16 -6.09
N THR A 202 -23.20 18.91 -6.39
CA THR A 202 -23.70 19.08 -7.76
C THR A 202 -22.74 19.96 -8.56
N ARG A 203 -22.85 19.90 -9.89
CA ARG A 203 -22.13 20.81 -10.80
C ARG A 203 -22.33 22.27 -10.42
N ASP A 204 -23.58 22.71 -10.24
CA ASP A 204 -23.91 24.11 -9.91
C ASP A 204 -23.27 24.57 -8.59
N GLN A 205 -23.13 23.69 -7.60
CA GLN A 205 -22.45 24.00 -6.35
C GLN A 205 -20.95 24.22 -6.57
N ILE A 206 -20.32 23.38 -7.40
CA ILE A 206 -18.90 23.49 -7.74
C ILE A 206 -18.65 24.73 -8.58
N GLU A 207 -19.43 24.97 -9.62
CA GLU A 207 -19.30 26.13 -10.52
C GLU A 207 -19.50 27.45 -9.75
N ARG A 208 -20.45 27.51 -8.80
CA ARG A 208 -20.60 28.67 -7.90
C ARG A 208 -19.38 28.89 -7.01
N GLN A 209 -18.76 27.84 -6.48
CA GLN A 209 -17.52 27.98 -5.69
C GLN A 209 -16.35 28.47 -6.54
N ILE A 210 -16.21 27.94 -7.74
CA ILE A 210 -15.16 28.36 -8.67
C ILE A 210 -15.34 29.84 -9.05
N GLY A 211 -16.58 30.25 -9.36
CA GLY A 211 -16.89 31.64 -9.70
C GLY A 211 -16.73 32.63 -8.56
N ARG A 212 -16.89 32.20 -7.30
CA ARG A 212 -16.74 33.06 -6.12
C ARG A 212 -15.31 33.17 -5.61
N CYS A 213 -14.59 32.06 -5.59
CA CYS A 213 -13.29 31.96 -4.92
C CYS A 213 -12.11 32.03 -5.88
N HIS A 214 -12.35 31.97 -7.20
CA HIS A 214 -11.32 31.93 -8.24
C HIS A 214 -10.13 30.98 -7.92
N PRO A 215 -10.41 29.72 -7.55
CA PRO A 215 -9.38 28.79 -7.10
C PRO A 215 -8.41 28.42 -8.23
N THR A 216 -7.21 27.98 -7.85
CA THR A 216 -6.20 27.42 -8.76
C THR A 216 -6.73 26.20 -9.51
N LYS A 217 -6.10 25.82 -10.63
CA LYS A 217 -6.52 24.65 -11.42
C LYS A 217 -6.50 23.35 -10.60
N GLU A 218 -5.57 23.25 -9.67
CA GLU A 218 -5.41 22.11 -8.76
C GLU A 218 -6.59 22.01 -7.79
N GLU A 219 -6.98 23.13 -7.19
CA GLU A 219 -8.12 23.22 -6.27
C GLU A 219 -9.44 22.97 -7.02
N GLN A 220 -9.59 23.48 -8.25
CA GLN A 220 -10.72 23.14 -9.12
C GLN A 220 -10.80 21.64 -9.35
N ALA A 221 -9.68 20.99 -9.69
CA ALA A 221 -9.65 19.54 -9.89
C ALA A 221 -10.00 18.75 -8.61
N GLU A 222 -9.68 19.29 -7.44
CA GLU A 222 -10.11 18.71 -6.16
C GLU A 222 -11.61 18.85 -5.95
N LEU A 223 -12.21 20.02 -6.22
CA LEU A 223 -13.66 20.23 -6.18
C LEU A 223 -14.38 19.25 -7.13
N TRP A 224 -13.94 19.16 -8.39
CA TRP A 224 -14.50 18.24 -9.37
C TRP A 224 -14.36 16.76 -8.97
N SER A 225 -13.43 16.40 -8.08
CA SER A 225 -13.32 15.04 -7.54
C SER A 225 -14.50 14.64 -6.64
N GLY A 226 -15.22 15.64 -6.10
CA GLY A 226 -16.46 15.48 -5.33
C GLY A 226 -17.73 15.61 -6.16
N LEU A 227 -17.64 15.73 -7.50
CA LEU A 227 -18.82 15.84 -8.36
C LEU A 227 -19.67 14.57 -8.30
N PHE A 228 -20.99 14.75 -8.15
CA PHE A 228 -22.00 13.77 -8.53
C PHE A 228 -23.00 14.42 -9.50
N LEU A 229 -23.56 13.61 -10.40
CA LEU A 229 -24.55 14.02 -11.38
C LEU A 229 -25.96 13.88 -10.82
N THR A 230 -26.81 14.87 -11.08
CA THR A 230 -28.26 14.77 -10.87
C THR A 230 -28.90 13.86 -11.92
N LEU A 231 -30.16 13.43 -11.71
CA LEU A 231 -30.86 12.59 -12.70
C LEU A 231 -30.93 13.22 -14.11
N PRO A 232 -31.26 14.52 -14.28
CA PRO A 232 -31.22 15.14 -15.61
C PRO A 232 -29.82 15.13 -16.24
N GLU A 233 -28.78 15.45 -15.47
CA GLU A 233 -27.39 15.42 -15.96
C GLU A 233 -26.93 14.00 -16.33
N ILE A 234 -27.43 12.96 -15.63
CA ILE A 234 -27.20 11.56 -16.01
C ILE A 234 -27.78 11.31 -17.40
N GLU A 235 -29.04 11.68 -17.66
CA GLU A 235 -29.63 11.47 -18.99
C GLU A 235 -28.88 12.26 -20.07
N GLU A 236 -28.53 13.53 -19.81
CA GLU A 236 -27.77 14.33 -20.78
C GLU A 236 -26.40 13.73 -21.12
N VAL A 237 -25.65 13.20 -20.14
CA VAL A 237 -24.35 12.55 -20.43
C VAL A 237 -24.54 11.23 -21.15
N LEU A 238 -25.59 10.47 -20.84
CA LEU A 238 -25.89 9.22 -21.55
C LEU A 238 -26.26 9.50 -23.01
N ASP A 239 -27.09 10.49 -23.28
CA ASP A 239 -27.46 10.89 -24.64
C ASP A 239 -26.26 11.46 -25.42
N PHE A 240 -25.39 12.24 -24.75
CA PHE A 240 -24.14 12.68 -25.35
C PHE A 240 -23.25 11.49 -25.76
N VAL A 241 -23.06 10.51 -24.86
CA VAL A 241 -22.23 9.33 -25.12
C VAL A 241 -22.84 8.42 -26.18
N ARG A 242 -24.17 8.32 -26.25
CA ARG A 242 -24.90 7.57 -27.30
C ARG A 242 -24.54 8.10 -28.69
N ASN A 243 -24.45 9.42 -28.84
CA ASN A 243 -24.18 10.10 -30.10
C ASN A 243 -22.67 10.29 -30.40
N LYS A 244 -21.80 10.08 -29.40
CA LYS A 244 -20.35 10.15 -29.57
C LYS A 244 -19.86 8.93 -30.36
N ARG A 245 -19.01 9.15 -31.37
CA ARG A 245 -18.31 8.07 -32.07
C ARG A 245 -17.38 7.31 -31.11
N CYS A 246 -17.86 6.19 -30.57
CA CYS A 246 -17.14 5.29 -29.68
C CYS A 246 -17.40 3.83 -30.09
N PRO A 247 -16.58 2.87 -29.62
CA PRO A 247 -16.92 1.46 -29.77
C PRO A 247 -18.34 1.17 -29.22
N PRO A 248 -19.15 0.32 -29.88
CA PRO A 248 -20.56 0.14 -29.54
C PRO A 248 -20.84 -0.30 -28.10
N TYR A 249 -19.90 -0.99 -27.45
CA TYR A 249 -20.00 -1.43 -26.06
C TYR A 249 -19.89 -0.28 -25.03
N VAL A 250 -19.43 0.92 -25.44
CA VAL A 250 -19.18 2.03 -24.51
C VAL A 250 -20.48 2.59 -23.96
N TYR A 251 -21.47 2.86 -24.81
CA TYR A 251 -22.77 3.37 -24.39
C TYR A 251 -23.47 2.48 -23.35
N PRO A 252 -23.71 1.16 -23.59
CA PRO A 252 -24.33 0.30 -22.59
C PRO A 252 -23.50 0.20 -21.29
N MET A 253 -22.17 0.32 -21.36
CA MET A 253 -21.31 0.36 -20.17
C MET A 253 -21.55 1.61 -19.30
N PHE A 254 -21.82 2.77 -19.92
CA PHE A 254 -22.20 4.00 -19.23
C PHE A 254 -23.58 3.86 -18.57
N VAL A 255 -24.58 3.37 -19.31
CA VAL A 255 -25.94 3.13 -18.79
C VAL A 255 -25.87 2.16 -17.60
N PHE A 256 -25.11 1.06 -17.72
CA PHE A 256 -24.93 0.09 -16.64
C PHE A 256 -24.38 0.76 -15.38
N ALA A 257 -23.33 1.57 -15.51
CA ALA A 257 -22.73 2.27 -14.37
C ALA A 257 -23.70 3.23 -13.69
N ALA A 258 -24.47 3.98 -14.47
CA ALA A 258 -25.43 4.98 -13.99
C ALA A 258 -26.64 4.34 -13.28
N HIS A 259 -27.18 3.25 -13.83
CA HIS A 259 -28.43 2.65 -13.34
C HIS A 259 -28.25 1.56 -12.27
N THR A 260 -27.01 1.08 -12.02
CA THR A 260 -26.77 0.03 -11.00
C THR A 260 -25.86 0.47 -9.86
N GLY A 261 -25.12 1.56 -10.04
CA GLY A 261 -24.03 1.95 -9.12
C GLY A 261 -22.90 0.90 -9.03
N ALA A 262 -22.82 -0.05 -9.96
CA ALA A 262 -21.80 -1.07 -9.99
C ALA A 262 -20.39 -0.48 -10.18
N ARG A 263 -19.39 -1.10 -9.57
CA ARG A 263 -17.99 -0.71 -9.77
C ARG A 263 -17.58 -1.08 -11.19
N ARG A 264 -16.69 -0.31 -11.82
CA ARG A 264 -16.14 -0.62 -13.16
C ARG A 264 -15.69 -2.08 -13.32
N SER A 265 -15.01 -2.63 -12.30
CA SER A 265 -14.54 -4.02 -12.32
C SER A 265 -15.66 -5.06 -12.22
N GLU A 266 -16.83 -4.71 -11.68
CA GLU A 266 -18.04 -5.54 -11.65
C GLU A 266 -18.70 -5.56 -13.02
N ILE A 267 -18.88 -4.38 -13.62
CA ILE A 267 -19.43 -4.24 -14.98
C ILE A 267 -18.62 -5.04 -15.99
N ARG A 268 -17.28 -4.89 -15.96
CA ARG A 268 -16.36 -5.62 -16.86
C ARG A 268 -16.38 -7.14 -16.71
N ARG A 269 -16.81 -7.67 -15.56
CA ARG A 269 -16.86 -9.12 -15.27
C ARG A 269 -18.26 -9.70 -15.43
N THR A 270 -19.27 -8.86 -15.62
CA THR A 270 -20.66 -9.29 -15.77
C THR A 270 -20.76 -10.20 -17.00
N ARG A 271 -21.41 -11.35 -16.82
CA ARG A 271 -21.64 -12.33 -17.88
C ARG A 271 -22.99 -12.10 -18.54
N VAL A 272 -23.17 -12.61 -19.76
CA VAL A 272 -24.46 -12.57 -20.46
C VAL A 272 -25.55 -13.24 -19.62
N THR A 273 -25.22 -14.37 -18.98
CA THR A 273 -26.12 -15.15 -18.10
C THR A 273 -26.47 -14.45 -16.79
N ASP A 274 -25.78 -13.36 -16.44
CA ASP A 274 -26.04 -12.63 -15.19
C ASP A 274 -27.21 -11.63 -15.36
N ILE A 275 -27.70 -11.41 -16.58
CA ILE A 275 -28.79 -10.46 -16.88
C ILE A 275 -30.05 -11.23 -17.19
N ASP A 276 -31.04 -11.10 -16.31
CA ASP A 276 -32.36 -11.69 -16.48
C ASP A 276 -33.36 -10.59 -16.90
N PHE A 277 -33.77 -10.62 -18.17
CA PHE A 277 -34.75 -9.67 -18.70
C PHE A 277 -36.19 -10.02 -18.33
N THR A 278 -36.46 -11.28 -17.96
CA THR A 278 -37.79 -11.74 -17.55
C THR A 278 -38.06 -11.29 -16.13
N GLU A 279 -37.17 -11.63 -15.20
CA GLU A 279 -37.24 -11.23 -13.79
C GLU A 279 -36.79 -9.79 -13.56
N LYS A 280 -36.25 -9.13 -14.60
CA LYS A 280 -35.72 -7.76 -14.55
C LYS A 280 -34.69 -7.59 -13.43
N THR A 281 -33.70 -8.48 -13.40
CA THR A 281 -32.62 -8.42 -12.42
C THR A 281 -31.24 -8.62 -13.06
N ILE A 282 -30.21 -8.14 -12.36
CA ILE A 282 -28.82 -8.37 -12.72
C ILE A 282 -28.08 -8.95 -11.51
N LEU A 283 -27.40 -10.07 -11.70
CA LEU A 283 -26.50 -10.66 -10.73
C LEU A 283 -25.11 -10.01 -10.81
N ILE A 284 -24.74 -9.22 -9.80
CA ILE A 284 -23.43 -8.59 -9.73
C ILE A 284 -22.45 -9.48 -8.97
N ARG A 285 -21.36 -9.85 -9.65
CA ARG A 285 -20.24 -10.63 -9.11
C ARG A 285 -19.22 -9.72 -8.41
N GLU A 286 -18.91 -9.97 -7.16
CA GLU A 286 -18.07 -9.14 -6.30
C GLU A 286 -16.81 -9.88 -5.86
N LYS A 287 -15.67 -9.20 -5.77
CA LYS A 287 -14.41 -9.76 -5.23
C LYS A 287 -13.91 -9.08 -3.95
N LYS A 288 -14.68 -8.10 -3.44
CA LYS A 288 -14.23 -7.19 -2.38
C LYS A 288 -15.04 -7.26 -1.09
N LYS A 289 -16.19 -7.93 -1.11
CA LYS A 289 -17.08 -7.99 0.06
C LYS A 289 -16.55 -8.97 1.11
N ASP A 290 -16.11 -10.13 0.64
CA ASP A 290 -15.53 -11.19 1.46
C ASP A 290 -14.23 -11.65 0.80
N HIS A 291 -13.12 -11.53 1.52
CA HIS A 291 -11.79 -11.90 1.03
C HIS A 291 -11.45 -13.37 1.26
N SER A 292 -12.33 -14.13 1.94
CA SER A 292 -12.21 -15.58 2.06
C SER A 292 -12.79 -16.34 0.86
N LYS A 293 -13.62 -15.66 0.05
CA LYS A 293 -14.29 -16.23 -1.12
C LYS A 293 -13.72 -15.65 -2.40
N GLU A 294 -13.70 -16.46 -3.46
CA GLU A 294 -13.30 -15.99 -4.79
C GLU A 294 -14.24 -14.92 -5.32
N GLU A 295 -15.56 -15.14 -5.17
CA GLU A 295 -16.60 -14.17 -5.50
C GLU A 295 -17.76 -14.23 -4.50
N THR A 296 -18.37 -13.08 -4.24
CA THR A 296 -19.71 -12.96 -3.64
C THR A 296 -20.68 -12.40 -4.65
N TYR A 297 -21.98 -12.50 -4.35
CA TYR A 297 -23.03 -12.08 -5.27
C TYR A 297 -24.00 -11.14 -4.58
N ARG A 298 -24.57 -10.25 -5.38
CA ARG A 298 -25.73 -9.43 -5.00
C ARG A 298 -26.58 -9.18 -6.24
N THR A 299 -27.87 -8.94 -6.03
CA THR A 299 -28.81 -8.71 -7.13
C THR A 299 -29.18 -7.24 -7.17
N VAL A 300 -29.26 -6.68 -8.38
CA VAL A 300 -29.71 -5.30 -8.61
C VAL A 300 -30.89 -5.33 -9.58
N PRO A 301 -31.98 -4.59 -9.32
CA PRO A 301 -33.08 -4.45 -10.27
C PRO A 301 -32.61 -3.86 -11.61
N LEU A 302 -33.15 -4.40 -12.69
CA LEU A 302 -32.90 -3.93 -14.06
C LEU A 302 -33.88 -2.81 -14.40
N THR A 303 -33.37 -1.59 -14.57
CA THR A 303 -34.20 -0.46 -15.01
C THR A 303 -34.59 -0.61 -16.49
N PRO A 304 -35.73 -0.05 -16.93
CA PRO A 304 -36.14 -0.10 -18.34
C PRO A 304 -35.07 0.43 -19.31
N ARG A 305 -34.44 1.57 -18.96
CA ARG A 305 -33.37 2.19 -19.74
C ARG A 305 -32.15 1.28 -19.90
N LEU A 306 -31.78 0.57 -18.84
CA LEU A 306 -30.68 -0.39 -18.89
C LEU A 306 -31.06 -1.64 -19.68
N ALA A 307 -32.29 -2.12 -19.54
CA ALA A 307 -32.80 -3.25 -20.32
C ALA A 307 -32.72 -2.95 -21.83
N GLU A 308 -33.26 -1.80 -22.26
CA GLU A 308 -33.23 -1.34 -23.66
C GLU A 308 -31.78 -1.25 -24.17
N ALA A 309 -30.90 -0.57 -23.45
CA ALA A 309 -29.50 -0.40 -23.86
C ALA A 309 -28.75 -1.74 -23.97
N MET A 310 -29.01 -2.68 -23.07
CA MET A 310 -28.39 -4.02 -23.12
C MET A 310 -28.98 -4.89 -24.22
N GLN A 311 -30.30 -4.85 -24.46
CA GLN A 311 -30.95 -5.57 -25.56
C GLN A 311 -30.45 -5.08 -26.92
N ASP A 312 -30.35 -3.75 -27.11
CA ASP A 312 -29.83 -3.16 -28.34
C ASP A 312 -28.35 -3.48 -28.57
N TRP A 313 -27.58 -3.57 -27.49
CA TRP A 313 -26.21 -4.03 -27.56
C TRP A 313 -26.13 -5.52 -27.93
N PHE A 314 -26.97 -6.37 -27.34
CA PHE A 314 -27.03 -7.80 -27.60
C PHE A 314 -27.36 -8.15 -29.04
N LYS A 315 -28.14 -7.32 -29.76
CA LYS A 315 -28.37 -7.46 -31.21
C LYS A 315 -27.09 -7.44 -32.05
N ARG A 316 -26.02 -6.79 -31.59
CA ARG A 316 -24.74 -6.63 -32.29
C ARG A 316 -23.56 -7.17 -31.49
N HIS A 317 -23.84 -7.94 -30.43
CA HIS A 317 -22.81 -8.48 -29.55
C HIS A 317 -22.00 -9.54 -30.31
N PRO A 318 -20.66 -9.51 -30.25
CA PRO A 318 -19.81 -10.44 -31.02
C PRO A 318 -19.89 -11.90 -30.50
N GLY A 319 -20.67 -12.15 -29.45
CA GLY A 319 -20.73 -13.43 -28.73
C GLY A 319 -19.71 -13.52 -27.59
N GLY A 320 -19.65 -14.67 -26.91
CA GLY A 320 -18.79 -14.90 -25.75
C GLY A 320 -19.51 -14.71 -24.41
N ALA A 321 -18.78 -14.96 -23.32
CA ALA A 321 -19.38 -15.07 -21.99
C ALA A 321 -19.67 -13.71 -21.32
N TYR A 322 -18.91 -12.66 -21.64
CA TYR A 322 -19.02 -11.35 -21.00
C TYR A 322 -20.13 -10.51 -21.62
N ALA A 323 -20.98 -9.88 -20.80
CA ALA A 323 -22.08 -9.02 -21.26
C ALA A 323 -21.58 -7.75 -21.97
N ILE A 324 -20.42 -7.22 -21.55
CA ILE A 324 -19.76 -6.08 -22.18
C ILE A 324 -18.34 -6.51 -22.55
N CYS A 325 -18.10 -6.68 -23.84
CA CYS A 325 -16.86 -7.22 -24.37
C CYS A 325 -16.33 -6.42 -25.56
N THR A 326 -15.06 -6.66 -25.89
CA THR A 326 -14.47 -6.17 -27.13
C THR A 326 -14.93 -7.03 -28.31
N THR A 327 -14.61 -6.61 -29.54
CA THR A 327 -14.82 -7.43 -30.75
C THR A 327 -14.16 -8.80 -30.67
N PHE A 328 -13.11 -8.96 -29.85
CA PHE A 328 -12.43 -10.22 -29.59
C PHE A 328 -13.07 -11.06 -28.48
N LYS A 329 -14.32 -10.76 -28.07
CA LYS A 329 -15.10 -11.51 -27.06
C LYS A 329 -14.50 -11.53 -25.64
N ASN A 330 -13.45 -10.75 -25.41
CA ASN A 330 -12.79 -10.64 -24.12
C ASN A 330 -13.41 -9.52 -23.29
N ALA A 331 -13.36 -9.67 -21.96
CA ALA A 331 -13.67 -8.57 -21.05
C ALA A 331 -12.81 -7.35 -21.37
N ILE A 332 -13.40 -6.15 -21.33
CA ILE A 332 -12.66 -4.90 -21.54
C ILE A 332 -11.50 -4.85 -20.54
N ALA A 333 -10.29 -4.45 -20.93
CA ALA A 333 -9.18 -4.27 -19.99
C ALA A 333 -9.38 -3.05 -19.06
N ASP A 334 -8.75 -3.04 -17.89
CA ASP A 334 -8.98 -1.99 -16.88
C ASP A 334 -8.53 -0.59 -17.33
N HIS A 335 -7.34 -0.53 -17.93
CA HIS A 335 -6.80 0.69 -18.52
C HIS A 335 -7.66 1.14 -19.70
N ARG A 336 -8.09 0.21 -20.56
CA ARG A 336 -8.93 0.51 -21.73
C ARG A 336 -10.29 1.08 -21.36
N ALA A 337 -10.93 0.55 -20.31
CA ALA A 337 -12.17 1.12 -19.80
C ALA A 337 -11.97 2.57 -19.31
N THR A 338 -10.82 2.88 -18.69
CA THR A 338 -10.50 4.26 -18.26
C THR A 338 -10.28 5.18 -19.45
N GLU A 339 -9.55 4.72 -20.45
CA GLU A 339 -9.28 5.45 -21.69
C GLU A 339 -10.58 5.75 -22.46
N MET A 340 -11.43 4.74 -22.66
CA MET A 340 -12.70 4.89 -23.36
C MET A 340 -13.67 5.81 -22.63
N PHE A 341 -13.66 5.82 -21.30
CA PHE A 341 -14.41 6.83 -20.54
C PHE A 341 -13.98 8.24 -20.90
N ARG A 342 -12.67 8.51 -20.86
CA ARG A 342 -12.12 9.84 -21.16
C ARG A 342 -12.42 10.25 -22.60
N HIS A 343 -12.26 9.31 -23.55
CA HIS A 343 -12.60 9.54 -24.94
C HIS A 343 -14.10 9.84 -25.14
N ALA A 344 -14.98 9.10 -24.47
CA ALA A 344 -16.42 9.25 -24.58
C ALA A 344 -16.91 10.62 -24.12
N VAL A 345 -16.28 11.21 -23.10
CA VAL A 345 -16.66 12.54 -22.57
C VAL A 345 -15.81 13.69 -23.13
N HIS A 346 -14.80 13.39 -23.95
CA HIS A 346 -13.86 14.38 -24.47
C HIS A 346 -14.55 15.44 -25.35
N GLY A 347 -14.11 16.70 -25.19
CA GLY A 347 -14.63 17.85 -25.94
C GLY A 347 -16.04 18.28 -25.53
N SER A 348 -16.46 17.96 -24.30
CA SER A 348 -17.77 18.32 -23.77
C SER A 348 -17.66 18.87 -22.35
N LYS A 349 -18.75 19.43 -21.83
CA LYS A 349 -18.85 19.85 -20.41
C LYS A 349 -18.61 18.68 -19.44
N TRP A 350 -18.78 17.43 -19.89
CA TRP A 350 -18.57 16.21 -19.10
C TRP A 350 -17.10 15.80 -18.93
N ALA A 351 -16.16 16.51 -19.57
CA ALA A 351 -14.73 16.25 -19.43
C ALA A 351 -14.20 16.43 -17.99
N VAL A 352 -14.96 17.13 -17.14
CA VAL A 352 -14.65 17.32 -15.70
C VAL A 352 -14.93 16.08 -14.85
N LEU A 353 -15.61 15.06 -15.39
CA LEU A 353 -15.93 13.86 -14.62
C LEU A 353 -14.65 13.11 -14.18
N PRO A 354 -14.50 12.77 -12.89
CA PRO A 354 -13.28 12.16 -12.37
C PRO A 354 -13.08 10.71 -12.82
N GLY A 355 -14.10 10.06 -13.38
CA GLY A 355 -14.08 8.69 -13.90
C GLY A 355 -15.34 7.90 -13.56
N TRP A 356 -15.34 6.61 -13.89
CA TRP A 356 -16.47 5.68 -13.69
C TRP A 356 -17.09 5.69 -12.28
N HIS A 357 -16.29 5.92 -11.24
CA HIS A 357 -16.80 5.89 -9.87
C HIS A 357 -17.75 7.07 -9.56
N CYS A 358 -17.71 8.14 -10.36
CA CYS A 358 -18.65 9.24 -10.28
C CYS A 358 -20.10 8.76 -10.50
N PHE A 359 -20.35 7.82 -11.42
CA PHE A 359 -21.69 7.27 -11.62
C PHE A 359 -22.23 6.54 -10.39
N ARG A 360 -21.37 5.84 -9.66
CA ARG A 360 -21.78 5.22 -8.39
C ARG A 360 -22.08 6.27 -7.32
N HIS A 361 -21.26 7.33 -7.23
CA HIS A 361 -21.58 8.44 -6.32
C HIS A 361 -22.92 9.07 -6.69
N SER A 362 -23.14 9.32 -7.98
CA SER A 362 -24.39 9.86 -8.52
C SER A 362 -25.59 8.96 -8.23
N PHE A 363 -25.49 7.65 -8.46
CA PHE A 363 -26.54 6.69 -8.13
C PHE A 363 -26.95 6.77 -6.66
N ILE A 364 -25.97 6.66 -5.75
CA ILE A 364 -26.23 6.71 -4.31
C ILE A 364 -26.80 8.06 -3.89
N SER A 365 -26.19 9.16 -4.36
CA SER A 365 -26.65 10.52 -4.07
C SER A 365 -28.09 10.75 -4.49
N ASN A 366 -28.49 10.30 -5.69
CA ASN A 366 -29.86 10.45 -6.18
C ASN A 366 -30.84 9.53 -5.42
N CYS A 367 -30.45 8.30 -5.07
CA CYS A 367 -31.27 7.42 -4.23
C CYS A 367 -31.53 8.03 -2.85
N VAL A 368 -30.48 8.56 -2.20
CA VAL A 368 -30.60 9.25 -0.90
C VAL A 368 -31.49 10.49 -1.03
N ALA A 369 -31.28 11.31 -2.07
CA ALA A 369 -32.09 12.51 -2.30
C ALA A 369 -33.58 12.20 -2.58
N LYS A 370 -33.88 11.02 -3.13
CA LYS A 370 -35.25 10.51 -3.33
C LYS A 370 -35.83 9.77 -2.12
N GLY A 371 -35.09 9.67 -1.00
CA GLY A 371 -35.56 9.02 0.21
C GLY A 371 -35.61 7.49 0.13
N VAL A 372 -34.85 6.87 -0.77
CA VAL A 372 -34.76 5.41 -0.86
C VAL A 372 -34.11 4.86 0.42
N ASP A 373 -34.68 3.77 0.96
CA ASP A 373 -34.16 3.12 2.17
C ASP A 373 -32.67 2.77 2.02
N GLN A 374 -31.86 3.20 2.99
CA GLN A 374 -30.41 2.99 3.02
C GLN A 374 -30.01 1.51 2.92
N ARG A 375 -30.82 0.58 3.45
CA ARG A 375 -30.57 -0.86 3.38
C ARG A 375 -30.65 -1.38 1.94
N LEU A 376 -31.57 -0.86 1.14
CA LEU A 376 -31.68 -1.20 -0.28
C LEU A 376 -30.48 -0.64 -1.06
N ILE A 377 -30.11 0.61 -0.79
CA ILE A 377 -28.92 1.22 -1.40
C ILE A 377 -27.68 0.39 -1.06
N ASP A 378 -27.47 0.09 0.22
CA ASP A 378 -26.34 -0.71 0.71
C ASP A 378 -26.30 -2.09 0.04
N HIS A 379 -27.46 -2.74 -0.12
CA HIS A 379 -27.59 -3.99 -0.85
C HIS A 379 -27.17 -3.85 -2.32
N TRP A 380 -27.74 -2.90 -3.07
CA TRP A 380 -27.47 -2.76 -4.51
C TRP A 380 -26.03 -2.37 -4.82
N VAL A 381 -25.44 -1.52 -3.98
CA VAL A 381 -24.07 -1.03 -4.22
C VAL A 381 -23.03 -1.92 -3.54
N GLY A 382 -23.41 -2.75 -2.57
CA GLY A 382 -22.48 -3.58 -1.78
C GLY A 382 -21.62 -2.72 -0.86
N HIS A 383 -22.26 -1.86 -0.06
CA HIS A 383 -21.61 -1.18 1.07
C HIS A 383 -21.72 -2.04 2.33
N THR A 384 -20.66 -2.03 3.14
CA THR A 384 -20.53 -2.85 4.35
C THR A 384 -20.17 -2.06 5.60
N THR A 385 -19.80 -0.78 5.48
CA THR A 385 -19.32 0.05 6.59
C THR A 385 -20.07 1.37 6.70
N GLU A 386 -20.20 1.86 7.93
CA GLU A 386 -20.87 3.13 8.23
C GLU A 386 -20.12 4.34 7.65
N GLU A 387 -18.78 4.30 7.62
CA GLU A 387 -17.97 5.36 6.98
C GLU A 387 -18.31 5.55 5.50
N MET A 388 -18.69 4.47 4.80
CA MET A 388 -19.14 4.58 3.40
C MET A 388 -20.51 5.27 3.30
N ARG A 389 -21.39 5.07 4.28
CA ARG A 389 -22.71 5.72 4.37
C ARG A 389 -22.62 7.20 4.72
N LYS A 390 -21.79 7.56 5.71
CA LYS A 390 -21.61 8.94 6.20
C LYS A 390 -21.20 9.94 5.11
N ARG A 391 -20.64 9.49 3.99
CA ARG A 391 -20.30 10.39 2.87
C ARG A 391 -21.50 10.95 2.11
N TYR A 392 -22.70 10.40 2.32
CA TYR A 392 -23.91 10.81 1.59
C TYR A 392 -24.97 11.42 2.50
N SER A 393 -24.78 11.41 3.82
CA SER A 393 -25.78 11.88 4.78
C SER A 393 -26.09 13.37 4.66
N HIS A 394 -25.16 14.17 4.16
CA HIS A 394 -25.35 15.61 3.92
C HIS A 394 -26.26 15.90 2.71
N LEU A 395 -26.61 14.88 1.91
CA LEU A 395 -27.44 15.01 0.71
C LEU A 395 -28.95 14.89 0.97
N LEU A 396 -29.36 15.10 2.22
CA LEU A 396 -30.75 15.39 2.59
C LEU A 396 -30.98 16.91 2.81
N PRO A 397 -30.52 17.84 1.93
CA PRO A 397 -30.57 19.27 2.24
C PRO A 397 -32.00 19.81 2.23
N ALA A 398 -32.92 19.29 1.40
CA ALA A 398 -34.32 19.72 1.45
C ALA A 398 -34.95 19.34 2.79
N ALA A 399 -34.80 18.09 3.25
CA ALA A 399 -35.28 17.66 4.56
C ALA A 399 -34.55 18.39 5.70
N SER A 400 -33.23 18.62 5.60
CA SER A 400 -32.44 19.34 6.60
C SER A 400 -32.80 20.82 6.67
N GLN A 401 -33.02 21.47 5.53
CA GLN A 401 -33.39 22.88 5.45
C GLN A 401 -34.85 23.05 5.87
N THR A 402 -35.76 22.19 5.43
CA THR A 402 -37.15 22.16 5.91
C THR A 402 -37.21 21.91 7.41
N ALA A 403 -36.42 20.97 7.96
CA ALA A 403 -36.35 20.73 9.39
C ALA A 403 -35.77 21.93 10.15
N LEU A 404 -34.71 22.56 9.63
CA LEU A 404 -34.14 23.76 10.23
C LEU A 404 -35.12 24.94 10.17
N LEU A 405 -35.84 25.10 9.06
CA LEU A 405 -36.88 26.10 8.90
C LEU A 405 -38.13 25.79 9.75
N SER A 406 -38.43 24.52 10.07
CA SER A 406 -39.52 24.22 11.00
C SER A 406 -39.19 24.57 12.45
N VAL A 407 -37.89 24.66 12.79
CA VAL A 407 -37.42 25.05 14.13
C VAL A 407 -37.13 26.55 14.24
N PHE A 408 -36.52 27.13 13.21
CA PHE A 408 -36.01 28.52 13.22
C PHE A 408 -36.59 29.39 12.10
N GLY A 409 -37.40 28.83 11.21
CA GLY A 409 -37.96 29.51 10.04
C GLY A 409 -39.38 30.02 10.23
N THR A 410 -39.94 29.95 11.45
CA THR A 410 -41.09 30.76 11.83
C THR A 410 -40.70 32.24 11.71
N LYS A 411 -41.28 32.92 10.73
CA LYS A 411 -41.42 34.37 10.74
C LYS A 411 -42.71 34.71 11.50
N GLU A 412 -42.61 35.68 12.39
CA GLU A 412 -43.73 36.56 12.80
C GLU A 412 -44.44 37.15 11.58
#